data_AF-A0A958E590-F1
#
_entry.id   AF-A0A958E590-F1
#
_cell.length_a   1.000
_cell.length_b   1.000
_cell.length_c   1.000
_cell.angle_alpha   90.00
_cell.angle_beta   90.00
_cell.angle_gamma   90.00
#
_symmetry.space_group_name_H-M   'P 1'
#
loop_
_entity.id
_entity.type
_entity.pdbx_description
1 polymer ?
#
loop_
_entity_poly.entity_id
_entity_poly.type
_entity_poly.pdbx_seq_one_letter_code
_entity_poly.pdbx_strand_id
1 'polypeptide(L)'
;KSNTFSESEPQTDGVNIEDIHFGECSTFQQQTEMHAITGHFWDFGGQEIMNATHQFFLTSRSVYILVLDARKDTNVAGQIRQWLKRVTATGGNSPIIVVANQIDVNRGFGFENEYELQKEFPQVKYFIKASCKTEESIDFIKDKLAELIPQAEFFQSTQIDERWMALKDKLQEKTKSDFYLNEDIFLKMCSECRLEDSAQKYNAITFLHDLGLVLHFDEVKSYDYYVLDPYWITYGVYQILTSGLAGESNGVVPMEKLEYIINDEPEKSEQYRAANYRKIRYTNQQSRFLLEILNAFKLCFKVPDGNSFIIPDLLDTEEPKAFTQKLRESADSIRFVYEYEYLPRFVMPHLIVETHRFHKKIWRTGCVLQDNGCEALVSNYDNRLSIIVCGEHKRKYEFMSVLRYLIDMINRELSNKPVMLIPLRDTTEYADYEELLERQKDGEKYFTIYKPEKKKFEIALLLEGVATQDELRKINEKLDLLNDKTDRILTKLDAHFDYLIGLPTNQSIKKELAPALGKLDSQQIAVLSEEFTTKISEIFAQHNKQFDGKWDEIYNDLHLVKNTGVKLKLSVPFINMLGIDLGIDFDVKNWVKQMLDKYEDQRIVKIFKLARGRDISE
;
A
#
# COMPACT_ATOMS: atom_id res chain seq x y z
N LYS A 1 -15.24 2.59 29.89
CA LYS A 1 -16.66 2.49 29.45
C LYS A 1 -17.47 1.73 30.50
N SER A 2 -18.80 1.89 30.56
CA SER A 2 -19.66 1.07 31.43
C SER A 2 -19.65 -0.38 30.93
N ASN A 3 -19.48 -1.36 31.83
CA ASN A 3 -19.45 -2.78 31.48
C ASN A 3 -20.86 -3.36 31.20
N THR A 4 -21.73 -2.57 30.58
CA THR A 4 -23.15 -2.89 30.37
C THR A 4 -23.55 -2.50 28.96
N PHE A 5 -24.36 -3.34 28.32
CA PHE A 5 -24.88 -3.10 26.99
C PHE A 5 -25.78 -1.86 26.93
N SER A 6 -25.65 -1.09 25.86
CA SER A 6 -26.46 0.09 25.59
C SER A 6 -26.97 0.07 24.15
N GLU A 7 -28.30 0.06 23.97
CA GLU A 7 -28.91 0.15 22.64
C GLU A 7 -28.68 1.51 21.96
N SER A 8 -28.33 2.54 22.75
CA SER A 8 -28.04 3.88 22.24
C SER A 8 -26.54 4.13 22.01
N GLU A 9 -25.69 3.11 22.20
CA GLU A 9 -24.27 3.23 21.86
C GLU A 9 -24.15 3.31 20.33
N PRO A 10 -23.52 4.38 19.79
CA PRO A 10 -23.31 4.49 18.36
C PRO A 10 -22.38 3.38 17.89
N GLN A 11 -22.58 2.92 16.65
CA GLN A 11 -21.65 2.00 16.00
C GLN A 11 -20.25 2.65 15.93
N THR A 12 -19.20 1.84 16.10
CA THR A 12 -17.84 2.30 15.86
C THR A 12 -17.68 2.68 14.39
N ASP A 13 -17.37 3.96 14.16
CA ASP A 13 -17.00 4.48 12.86
C ASP A 13 -15.48 4.53 12.74
N GLY A 14 -14.92 3.80 11.76
CA GLY A 14 -13.49 3.72 11.50
C GLY A 14 -12.71 2.87 12.50
N VAL A 15 -11.73 3.45 13.20
CA VAL A 15 -10.89 2.73 14.18
C VAL A 15 -10.93 3.42 15.53
N ASN A 16 -11.25 2.67 16.58
CA ASN A 16 -11.13 3.10 17.96
C ASN A 16 -9.97 2.33 18.63
N ILE A 17 -9.04 3.07 19.22
CA ILE A 17 -7.84 2.53 19.88
C ILE A 17 -7.96 2.81 21.38
N GLU A 18 -7.93 1.76 22.19
CA GLU A 18 -8.01 1.85 23.66
C GLU A 18 -6.93 0.99 24.33
N ASP A 19 -6.21 1.59 25.28
CA ASP A 19 -5.27 0.88 26.14
C ASP A 19 -6.02 0.38 27.38
N ILE A 20 -5.94 -0.93 27.67
CA ILE A 20 -6.56 -1.55 28.85
C ILE A 20 -5.48 -2.21 29.71
N HIS A 21 -5.30 -1.70 30.92
CA HIS A 21 -4.56 -2.38 31.98
C HIS A 21 -5.49 -3.41 32.63
N PHE A 22 -5.32 -4.69 32.32
CA PHE A 22 -6.27 -5.73 32.73
C PHE A 22 -6.43 -5.85 34.25
N GLY A 23 -5.36 -5.63 35.03
CA GLY A 23 -5.41 -5.67 36.49
C GLY A 23 -6.19 -4.52 37.14
N GLU A 24 -6.35 -3.40 36.44
CA GLU A 24 -7.09 -2.23 36.90
C GLU A 24 -8.52 -2.20 36.32
N CYS A 25 -8.82 -3.08 35.36
CA CYS A 25 -10.09 -3.12 34.66
C CYS A 25 -11.12 -3.99 35.40
N SER A 26 -12.22 -3.36 35.84
CA SER A 26 -13.32 -4.08 36.52
C SER A 26 -13.93 -5.23 35.70
N THR A 27 -13.85 -5.17 34.37
CA THR A 27 -14.40 -6.18 33.45
C THR A 27 -13.65 -7.52 33.51
N PHE A 28 -12.35 -7.51 33.82
CA PHE A 28 -11.45 -8.68 33.78
C PHE A 28 -10.93 -9.08 35.18
N GLN A 29 -11.64 -8.73 36.25
CA GLN A 29 -11.21 -9.04 37.63
C GLN A 29 -11.03 -10.54 37.89
N GLN A 30 -11.81 -11.39 37.23
CA GLN A 30 -11.75 -12.84 37.40
C GLN A 30 -10.58 -13.49 36.66
N GLN A 31 -10.07 -12.85 35.60
CA GLN A 31 -9.00 -13.35 34.75
C GLN A 31 -7.62 -12.91 35.27
N THR A 32 -7.22 -13.44 36.43
CA THR A 32 -5.99 -13.03 37.15
C THR A 32 -4.71 -13.21 36.33
N GLU A 33 -4.70 -14.15 35.38
CA GLU A 33 -3.55 -14.42 34.50
C GLU A 33 -3.20 -13.23 33.60
N MET A 34 -4.18 -12.35 33.33
CA MET A 34 -3.97 -11.15 32.51
C MET A 34 -3.61 -9.92 33.33
N HIS A 35 -3.66 -9.93 34.67
CA HIS A 35 -3.58 -8.71 35.49
C HIS A 35 -2.26 -7.94 35.33
N ALA A 36 -1.17 -8.61 34.98
CA ALA A 36 0.13 -7.98 34.70
C ALA A 36 0.30 -7.50 33.26
N ILE A 37 -0.72 -7.69 32.40
CA ILE A 37 -0.68 -7.41 30.97
C ILE A 37 -1.43 -6.11 30.68
N THR A 38 -0.91 -5.36 29.71
CA THR A 38 -1.62 -4.24 29.09
C THR A 38 -2.04 -4.67 27.69
N GLY A 39 -3.33 -4.61 27.39
CA GLY A 39 -3.88 -4.87 26.07
C GLY A 39 -4.06 -3.58 25.29
N HIS A 40 -3.69 -3.60 24.01
CA HIS A 40 -3.97 -2.52 23.07
C HIS A 40 -5.12 -2.98 22.17
N PHE A 41 -6.31 -2.42 22.40
CA PHE A 41 -7.54 -2.82 21.72
C PHE A 41 -7.76 -1.93 20.50
N TRP A 42 -7.87 -2.59 19.35
CA TRP A 42 -8.16 -1.97 18.07
C TRP A 42 -9.54 -2.44 17.62
N ASP A 43 -10.53 -1.56 17.74
CA ASP A 43 -11.90 -1.81 17.29
C ASP A 43 -12.09 -1.20 15.91
N PHE A 44 -12.13 -2.06 14.90
CA PHE A 44 -12.37 -1.70 13.52
C PHE A 44 -13.87 -1.78 13.24
N GLY A 45 -14.49 -0.64 12.96
CA GLY A 45 -15.89 -0.55 12.58
C GLY A 45 -16.18 -1.41 11.35
N GLY A 46 -17.20 -2.27 11.43
CA GLY A 46 -17.60 -3.19 10.34
C GLY A 46 -18.19 -2.54 9.09
N GLN A 47 -18.04 -1.22 8.90
CA GLN A 47 -18.47 -0.55 7.67
C GLN A 47 -17.52 -0.96 6.53
N GLU A 48 -18.09 -1.52 5.45
CA GLU A 48 -17.35 -1.99 4.26
C GLU A 48 -16.47 -0.92 3.59
N ILE A 49 -16.73 0.36 3.88
CA ILE A 49 -16.22 1.53 3.15
C ILE A 49 -14.69 1.55 3.08
N MET A 50 -13.97 0.89 4.00
CA MET A 50 -12.51 0.99 4.05
C MET A 50 -11.78 -0.28 4.47
N ASN A 51 -12.30 -1.43 4.04
CA ASN A 51 -11.74 -2.78 4.23
C ASN A 51 -10.22 -2.92 3.97
N ALA A 52 -9.64 -2.07 3.12
CA ALA A 52 -8.22 -2.11 2.78
C ALA A 52 -7.35 -1.27 3.74
N THR A 53 -7.92 -0.35 4.52
CA THR A 53 -7.19 0.38 5.59
C THR A 53 -6.83 -0.49 6.77
N HIS A 54 -7.53 -1.61 6.99
CA HIS A 54 -7.15 -2.54 8.05
C HIS A 54 -5.74 -3.10 7.85
N GLN A 55 -5.26 -3.18 6.59
CA GLN A 55 -3.89 -3.62 6.29
C GLN A 55 -2.81 -2.76 6.96
N PHE A 56 -3.08 -1.48 7.27
CA PHE A 56 -2.14 -0.62 8.01
C PHE A 56 -1.89 -1.09 9.46
N PHE A 57 -2.83 -1.85 10.03
CA PHE A 57 -2.92 -2.10 11.46
C PHE A 57 -3.04 -3.59 11.82
N LEU A 58 -3.23 -4.46 10.84
CA LEU A 58 -3.20 -5.91 11.03
C LEU A 58 -1.75 -6.39 11.05
N THR A 59 -1.25 -6.74 12.22
CA THR A 59 0.13 -7.14 12.44
C THR A 59 0.24 -8.54 13.07
N SER A 60 1.45 -9.10 13.06
CA SER A 60 1.77 -10.30 13.83
C SER A 60 1.69 -10.04 15.34
N ARG A 61 1.75 -11.08 16.17
CA ARG A 61 1.70 -11.00 17.66
C ARG A 61 0.43 -10.37 18.23
N SER A 62 -0.70 -10.56 17.54
CA SER A 62 -2.02 -10.07 17.94
C SER A 62 -2.95 -11.21 18.36
N VAL A 63 -4.06 -10.90 19.00
CA VAL A 63 -5.21 -11.82 19.15
C VAL A 63 -6.39 -11.20 18.42
N TYR A 64 -6.91 -11.92 17.43
CA TYR A 64 -7.98 -11.41 16.58
C TYR A 64 -9.35 -11.91 17.02
N ILE A 65 -10.34 -11.01 17.07
CA ILE A 65 -11.74 -11.35 17.31
C ILE A 65 -12.54 -10.94 16.08
N LEU A 66 -13.02 -11.91 15.31
CA LEU A 66 -13.90 -11.68 14.17
C LEU A 66 -15.36 -11.70 14.66
N VAL A 67 -16.02 -10.55 14.68
CA VAL A 67 -17.41 -10.42 15.15
C VAL A 67 -18.39 -10.39 13.97
N LEU A 68 -19.37 -11.28 13.97
CA LEU A 68 -20.40 -11.44 12.94
C LEU A 68 -21.78 -11.04 13.47
N ASP A 69 -22.66 -10.57 12.57
CA ASP A 69 -24.07 -10.30 12.86
C ASP A 69 -24.92 -11.54 12.55
N ALA A 70 -25.43 -12.23 13.58
CA ALA A 70 -26.23 -13.44 13.41
C ALA A 70 -27.56 -13.23 12.65
N ARG A 71 -27.96 -11.99 12.33
CA ARG A 71 -29.24 -11.66 11.68
C ARG A 71 -29.19 -11.61 10.16
N LYS A 72 -28.04 -11.36 9.54
CA LYS A 72 -27.99 -10.76 8.19
C LYS A 72 -27.54 -11.66 7.02
N ASP A 73 -26.95 -12.83 7.24
CA ASP A 73 -26.12 -13.41 6.18
C ASP A 73 -26.65 -14.69 5.53
N THR A 74 -27.01 -14.59 4.25
CA THR A 74 -26.89 -15.70 3.29
C THR A 74 -25.40 -15.85 2.94
N ASN A 75 -24.79 -17.00 3.29
CA ASN A 75 -23.36 -17.35 3.13
C ASN A 75 -22.39 -16.82 4.21
N VAL A 76 -22.70 -17.12 5.48
CA VAL A 76 -21.83 -16.84 6.65
C VAL A 76 -20.43 -17.48 6.50
N ALA A 77 -20.36 -18.75 6.09
CA ALA A 77 -19.09 -19.47 5.98
C ALA A 77 -18.14 -18.83 4.97
N GLY A 78 -18.66 -18.37 3.82
CA GLY A 78 -17.88 -17.65 2.83
C GLY A 78 -17.31 -16.34 3.36
N GLN A 79 -18.10 -15.57 4.12
CA GLN A 79 -17.63 -14.32 4.74
C GLN A 79 -16.56 -14.57 5.81
N ILE A 80 -16.76 -15.57 6.68
CA ILE A 80 -15.76 -15.98 7.66
C ILE A 80 -14.46 -16.32 6.94
N ARG A 81 -14.51 -17.20 5.94
CA ARG A 81 -13.33 -17.63 5.18
C ARG A 81 -12.57 -16.46 4.56
N GLN A 82 -13.25 -15.42 4.08
CA GLN A 82 -12.60 -14.22 3.53
C GLN A 82 -11.86 -13.41 4.59
N TRP A 83 -12.51 -13.15 5.73
CA TRP A 83 -11.88 -12.46 6.84
C TRP A 83 -10.69 -13.24 7.38
N LEU A 84 -10.82 -14.57 7.49
CA LEU A 84 -9.72 -15.43 7.89
C LEU A 84 -8.54 -15.33 6.91
N LYS A 85 -8.75 -15.48 5.60
CA LYS A 85 -7.68 -15.32 4.59
C LYS A 85 -6.93 -14.00 4.76
N ARG A 86 -7.66 -12.90 4.98
CA ARG A 86 -7.08 -11.57 5.20
C ARG A 86 -6.26 -11.50 6.49
N VAL A 87 -6.84 -11.89 7.62
CA VAL A 87 -6.16 -11.86 8.91
C VAL A 87 -4.92 -12.76 8.87
N THR A 88 -4.98 -13.91 8.22
CA THR A 88 -3.81 -14.80 8.10
C THR A 88 -2.72 -14.29 7.16
N ALA A 89 -3.05 -13.45 6.17
CA ALA A 89 -2.08 -12.90 5.24
C ALA A 89 -1.12 -11.90 5.92
N THR A 90 -1.60 -11.12 6.88
CA THR A 90 -0.80 -10.10 7.58
C THR A 90 -0.54 -10.41 9.06
N GLY A 91 -1.47 -11.11 9.71
CA GLY A 91 -1.42 -11.45 11.14
C GLY A 91 -0.57 -12.66 11.50
N GLY A 92 0.01 -13.36 10.52
CA GLY A 92 0.88 -14.52 10.74
C GLY A 92 0.19 -15.67 11.48
N ASN A 93 0.78 -16.11 12.59
CA ASN A 93 0.25 -17.20 13.43
C ASN A 93 -0.67 -16.72 14.57
N SER A 94 -1.04 -15.45 14.58
CA SER A 94 -1.89 -14.84 15.61
C SER A 94 -3.20 -15.62 15.79
N PRO A 95 -3.58 -16.01 17.02
CA PRO A 95 -4.81 -16.77 17.24
C PRO A 95 -6.06 -15.94 16.93
N ILE A 96 -7.09 -16.62 16.44
CA ILE A 96 -8.36 -16.01 15.99
C ILE A 96 -9.52 -16.63 16.76
N ILE A 97 -10.41 -15.78 17.27
CA ILE A 97 -11.72 -16.14 17.83
C ILE A 97 -12.80 -15.63 16.88
N VAL A 98 -13.70 -16.51 16.43
CA VAL A 98 -14.87 -16.11 15.64
C VAL A 98 -16.08 -16.03 16.55
N VAL A 99 -16.70 -14.86 16.62
CA VAL A 99 -17.85 -14.57 17.49
C VAL A 99 -19.06 -14.20 16.65
N ALA A 100 -20.16 -14.95 16.77
CA ALA A 100 -21.45 -14.56 16.24
C ALA A 100 -22.25 -13.88 17.34
N ASN A 101 -22.45 -12.56 17.20
CA ASN A 101 -23.22 -11.76 18.16
C ASN A 101 -24.71 -11.73 17.78
N GLN A 102 -25.56 -11.35 18.72
CA GLN A 102 -27.01 -11.17 18.56
C GLN A 102 -27.80 -12.47 18.39
N ILE A 103 -27.33 -13.54 19.01
CA ILE A 103 -28.05 -14.84 19.04
C ILE A 103 -29.37 -14.77 19.80
N ASP A 104 -29.57 -13.76 20.65
CA ASP A 104 -30.86 -13.49 21.30
C ASP A 104 -31.96 -13.20 20.26
N VAL A 105 -31.59 -12.63 19.10
CA VAL A 105 -32.48 -12.39 17.98
C VAL A 105 -32.59 -13.62 17.07
N ASN A 106 -31.46 -14.28 16.78
CA ASN A 106 -31.41 -15.50 15.96
C ASN A 106 -30.81 -16.69 16.72
N ARG A 107 -31.61 -17.32 17.58
CA ARG A 107 -31.18 -18.49 18.38
C ARG A 107 -30.82 -19.71 17.53
N GLY A 108 -31.35 -19.78 16.31
CA GLY A 108 -31.08 -20.87 15.37
C GLY A 108 -29.75 -20.75 14.64
N PHE A 109 -29.01 -19.66 14.81
CA PHE A 109 -27.72 -19.46 14.14
C PHE A 109 -26.75 -20.60 14.47
N GLY A 110 -26.15 -21.16 13.43
CA GLY A 110 -25.09 -22.17 13.51
C GLY A 110 -23.94 -21.76 12.60
N PHE A 111 -22.71 -21.99 13.04
CA PHE A 111 -21.58 -21.91 12.15
C PHE A 111 -21.60 -23.13 11.23
N GLU A 112 -21.42 -22.91 9.93
CA GLU A 112 -21.28 -23.98 8.96
C GLU A 112 -19.80 -24.33 8.80
N ASN A 113 -19.48 -25.62 8.68
CA ASN A 113 -18.14 -26.11 8.35
C ASN A 113 -17.03 -25.69 9.33
N GLU A 114 -17.31 -25.62 10.64
CA GLU A 114 -16.33 -25.23 11.67
C GLU A 114 -15.03 -26.05 11.58
N TYR A 115 -15.14 -27.38 11.48
CA TYR A 115 -13.98 -28.28 11.43
C TYR A 115 -13.10 -28.02 10.19
N GLU A 116 -13.71 -27.82 9.03
CA GLU A 116 -13.07 -27.55 7.76
C GLU A 116 -12.40 -26.18 7.77
N LEU A 117 -13.07 -25.17 8.35
CA LEU A 117 -12.49 -23.84 8.56
C LEU A 117 -11.29 -23.90 9.52
N GLN A 118 -11.34 -24.66 10.62
CA GLN A 118 -10.19 -24.82 11.53
C GLN A 118 -9.05 -25.61 10.88
N LYS A 119 -9.37 -26.56 10.01
CA LYS A 119 -8.37 -27.32 9.25
C LYS A 119 -7.68 -26.44 8.22
N GLU A 120 -8.41 -25.56 7.55
CA GLU A 120 -7.86 -24.59 6.60
C GLU A 120 -7.11 -23.46 7.29
N PHE A 121 -7.61 -22.98 8.42
CA PHE A 121 -7.05 -21.89 9.23
C PHE A 121 -6.79 -22.36 10.66
N PRO A 122 -5.65 -23.04 10.94
CA PRO A 122 -5.30 -23.53 12.28
C PRO A 122 -5.17 -22.44 13.34
N GLN A 123 -5.07 -21.17 12.93
CA GLN A 123 -5.11 -20.02 13.82
C GLN A 123 -6.48 -19.85 14.50
N VAL A 124 -7.58 -20.34 13.91
CA VAL A 124 -8.92 -20.25 14.49
C VAL A 124 -9.05 -21.21 15.66
N LYS A 125 -9.06 -20.66 16.88
CA LYS A 125 -9.08 -21.44 18.12
C LYS A 125 -10.50 -21.71 18.63
N TYR A 126 -11.40 -20.75 18.49
CA TYR A 126 -12.77 -20.90 18.99
C TYR A 126 -13.80 -20.25 18.06
N PHE A 127 -14.97 -20.90 18.00
CA PHE A 127 -16.21 -20.35 17.49
C PHE A 127 -17.17 -20.14 18.67
N ILE A 128 -17.66 -18.91 18.83
CA ILE A 128 -18.44 -18.51 20.01
C ILE A 128 -19.73 -17.84 19.55
N LYS A 129 -20.85 -18.29 20.09
CA LYS A 129 -22.14 -17.64 19.95
C LYS A 129 -22.38 -16.77 21.18
N ALA A 130 -22.66 -15.50 20.98
CA ALA A 130 -22.79 -14.54 22.07
C ALA A 130 -23.99 -13.60 21.87
N SER A 131 -24.46 -13.02 22.97
CA SER A 131 -25.35 -11.87 22.93
C SER A 131 -24.87 -10.84 23.93
N CYS A 132 -24.44 -9.67 23.42
CA CYS A 132 -24.12 -8.55 24.30
C CYS A 132 -25.34 -8.08 25.10
N LYS A 133 -26.56 -8.20 24.54
CA LYS A 133 -27.81 -7.74 25.17
C LYS A 133 -28.20 -8.57 26.38
N THR A 134 -27.97 -9.89 26.34
CA THR A 134 -28.28 -10.80 27.45
C THR A 134 -27.04 -11.23 28.24
N GLU A 135 -25.88 -10.66 27.91
CA GLU A 135 -24.56 -11.03 28.45
C GLU A 135 -24.18 -12.50 28.23
N GLU A 136 -24.85 -13.19 27.30
CA GLU A 136 -24.61 -14.60 27.01
C GLU A 136 -23.23 -14.80 26.38
N SER A 137 -22.47 -15.75 26.93
CA SER A 137 -21.11 -16.11 26.53
C SER A 137 -20.04 -15.02 26.67
N ILE A 138 -20.36 -13.86 27.27
CA ILE A 138 -19.37 -12.78 27.43
C ILE A 138 -18.24 -13.19 28.38
N ASP A 139 -18.53 -13.82 29.51
CA ASP A 139 -17.49 -14.33 30.41
C ASP A 139 -16.68 -15.47 29.76
N PHE A 140 -17.32 -16.32 28.95
CA PHE A 140 -16.61 -17.35 28.19
C PHE A 140 -15.61 -16.75 27.19
N ILE A 141 -15.97 -15.64 26.52
CA ILE A 141 -15.02 -14.90 25.66
C ILE A 141 -13.84 -14.38 26.49
N LYS A 142 -14.09 -13.80 27.67
CA LYS A 142 -13.02 -13.32 28.56
C LYS A 142 -12.07 -14.43 28.97
N ASP A 143 -12.60 -15.61 29.31
CA ASP A 143 -11.81 -16.78 29.67
C ASP A 143 -10.96 -17.26 28.48
N LYS A 144 -11.51 -17.24 27.26
CA LYS A 144 -10.75 -17.58 26.05
C LYS A 144 -9.67 -16.56 25.72
N LEU A 145 -9.91 -15.28 25.98
CA LEU A 145 -8.86 -14.26 25.88
C LEU A 145 -7.76 -14.48 26.92
N ALA A 146 -8.12 -14.83 28.16
CA ALA A 146 -7.15 -15.16 29.21
C ALA A 146 -6.33 -16.41 28.90
N GLU A 147 -6.91 -17.38 28.18
CA GLU A 147 -6.19 -18.55 27.67
C GLU A 147 -5.21 -18.17 26.55
N LEU A 148 -5.62 -17.35 25.59
CA LEU A 148 -4.84 -17.08 24.37
C LEU A 148 -3.80 -15.96 24.49
N ILE A 149 -4.10 -14.88 25.20
CA ILE A 149 -3.22 -13.70 25.28
C ILE A 149 -1.84 -14.06 25.86
N PRO A 150 -1.73 -14.83 26.97
CA PRO A 150 -0.44 -15.25 27.50
C PRO A 150 0.28 -16.29 26.62
N GLN A 151 -0.44 -16.97 25.73
CA GLN A 151 0.11 -17.98 24.82
C GLN A 151 0.51 -17.41 23.45
N ALA A 152 0.10 -16.18 23.14
CA ALA A 152 0.51 -15.51 21.92
C ALA A 152 2.04 -15.43 21.84
N GLU A 153 2.59 -15.46 20.61
CA GLU A 153 4.04 -15.50 20.30
C GLU A 153 4.87 -14.45 21.07
N PHE A 154 4.23 -13.40 21.56
CA PHE A 154 4.81 -12.36 22.42
C PHE A 154 5.49 -12.92 23.69
N PHE A 155 4.89 -13.88 24.38
CA PHE A 155 5.34 -14.27 25.74
C PHE A 155 6.20 -15.53 25.81
N GLN A 156 6.10 -16.45 24.83
CA GLN A 156 6.73 -17.78 24.95
C GLN A 156 8.08 -17.92 24.26
N SER A 157 8.39 -17.12 23.23
CA SER A 157 9.55 -17.35 22.36
C SER A 157 10.42 -16.11 22.07
N THR A 158 9.96 -14.91 22.42
CA THR A 158 10.68 -13.67 22.08
C THR A 158 11.48 -13.16 23.28
N GLN A 159 12.81 -13.26 23.23
CA GLN A 159 13.67 -12.55 24.17
C GLN A 159 13.67 -11.06 23.80
N ILE A 160 13.06 -10.23 24.67
CA ILE A 160 12.99 -8.79 24.47
C ILE A 160 14.17 -8.14 25.18
N ASP A 161 14.86 -7.25 24.48
CA ASP A 161 15.89 -6.42 25.07
C ASP A 161 15.26 -5.35 25.98
N GLU A 162 15.64 -5.29 27.25
CA GLU A 162 15.11 -4.30 28.20
C GLU A 162 15.28 -2.85 27.71
N ARG A 163 16.30 -2.58 26.87
CA ARG A 163 16.52 -1.27 26.25
C ARG A 163 15.36 -0.85 25.35
N TRP A 164 14.63 -1.80 24.76
CA TRP A 164 13.46 -1.54 23.94
C TRP A 164 12.29 -1.04 24.77
N MET A 165 12.16 -1.48 26.01
CA MET A 165 11.10 -1.00 26.92
C MET A 165 11.31 0.48 27.26
N ALA A 166 12.55 0.89 27.54
CA ALA A 166 12.87 2.30 27.77
C ALA A 166 12.64 3.16 26.52
N LEU A 167 12.95 2.63 25.33
CA LEU A 167 12.66 3.30 24.07
C LEU A 167 11.15 3.41 23.81
N LYS A 168 10.39 2.33 24.10
CA LYS A 168 8.93 2.27 23.96
C LYS A 168 8.26 3.43 24.70
N ASP A 169 8.54 3.56 25.99
CA ASP A 169 7.89 4.57 26.83
C ASP A 169 8.19 5.99 26.32
N LYS A 170 9.44 6.27 25.95
CA LYS A 170 9.85 7.56 25.36
C LYS A 170 9.16 7.86 24.03
N LEU A 171 9.09 6.87 23.14
CA LEU A 171 8.46 7.04 21.83
C LEU A 171 6.97 7.28 21.99
N GLN A 172 6.27 6.48 22.78
CA GLN A 172 4.82 6.63 23.00
C GLN A 172 4.47 7.97 23.67
N GLU A 173 5.24 8.40 24.67
CA GLU A 173 5.02 9.70 25.31
C GLU A 173 5.16 10.83 24.29
N LYS A 174 6.21 10.78 23.47
CA LYS A 174 6.50 11.84 22.52
C LYS A 174 5.58 11.83 21.30
N THR A 175 5.23 10.68 20.74
CA THR A 175 4.29 10.59 19.61
C THR A 175 2.88 10.98 20.03
N LYS A 176 2.44 10.67 21.27
CA LYS A 176 1.14 11.16 21.79
C LYS A 176 1.06 12.69 21.89
N SER A 177 2.20 13.38 22.04
CA SER A 177 2.30 14.84 22.07
C SER A 177 2.48 15.44 20.67
N ASP A 178 3.48 14.95 19.93
CA ASP A 178 4.01 15.57 18.72
C ASP A 178 3.39 14.96 17.44
N PHE A 179 2.58 13.89 17.58
CA PHE A 179 1.98 13.04 16.54
C PHE A 179 2.95 12.23 15.68
N TYR A 180 4.17 12.71 15.46
CA TYR A 180 5.18 12.00 14.68
C TYR A 180 6.58 12.51 15.05
N LEU A 181 7.59 11.71 14.72
CA LEU A 181 9.00 12.00 14.94
C LEU A 181 9.77 11.79 13.63
N ASN A 182 10.77 12.65 13.41
CA ASN A 182 11.72 12.46 12.33
C ASN A 182 12.80 11.43 12.72
N GLU A 183 13.56 10.97 11.73
CA GLU A 183 14.59 9.94 11.93
C GLU A 183 15.68 10.40 12.91
N ASP A 184 16.12 11.66 12.84
CA ASP A 184 17.16 12.20 13.74
C ASP A 184 16.75 12.12 15.22
N ILE A 185 15.48 12.44 15.52
CA ILE A 185 14.95 12.33 16.89
C ILE A 185 14.90 10.87 17.32
N PHE A 186 14.44 9.97 16.45
CA PHE A 186 14.41 8.53 16.71
C PHE A 186 15.81 7.96 16.98
N LEU A 187 16.80 8.30 16.15
CA LEU A 187 18.19 7.88 16.30
C LEU A 187 18.79 8.41 17.61
N LYS A 188 18.53 9.67 17.96
CA LYS A 188 18.95 10.24 19.24
C LYS A 188 18.36 9.47 20.43
N MET A 189 17.07 9.15 20.39
CA MET A 189 16.42 8.37 21.43
C MET A 189 16.99 6.96 21.55
N CYS A 190 17.29 6.32 20.41
CA CYS A 190 17.98 5.03 20.40
C CYS A 190 19.33 5.10 21.11
N SER A 191 20.19 6.09 20.79
CA SER A 191 21.48 6.27 21.45
C SER A 191 21.35 6.56 22.95
N GLU A 192 20.36 7.35 23.37
CA GLU A 192 20.07 7.56 24.80
C GLU A 192 19.68 6.26 25.52
N CYS A 193 19.04 5.33 24.81
CA CYS A 193 18.70 3.99 25.29
C CYS A 193 19.84 2.97 25.09
N ARG A 194 21.03 3.42 24.63
CA ARG A 194 22.20 2.59 24.33
C ARG A 194 21.95 1.56 23.22
N LEU A 195 21.11 1.90 22.25
CA LEU A 195 20.91 1.15 21.01
C LEU A 195 21.71 1.83 19.90
N GLU A 196 22.92 1.33 19.65
CA GLU A 196 23.84 1.94 18.66
C GLU A 196 23.85 1.19 17.32
N ASP A 197 23.63 -0.12 17.35
CA ASP A 197 23.62 -0.98 16.17
C ASP A 197 22.37 -0.74 15.30
N SER A 198 22.58 -0.65 13.99
CA SER A 198 21.49 -0.36 13.02
C SER A 198 20.44 -1.47 12.97
N ALA A 199 20.85 -2.74 13.08
CA ALA A 199 19.90 -3.85 13.08
C ALA A 199 19.08 -3.86 14.39
N GLN A 200 19.69 -3.53 15.53
CA GLN A 200 18.96 -3.37 16.79
C GLN A 200 17.93 -2.24 16.75
N LYS A 201 18.28 -1.09 16.14
CA LYS A 201 17.36 0.05 15.95
C LYS A 201 16.17 -0.35 15.09
N TYR A 202 16.44 -0.99 13.95
CA TYR A 202 15.40 -1.46 13.03
C TYR A 202 14.48 -2.49 13.70
N ASN A 203 15.04 -3.53 14.33
CA ASN A 203 14.25 -4.54 15.03
C ASN A 203 13.39 -3.95 16.14
N ALA A 204 13.89 -2.93 16.86
CA ALA A 204 13.11 -2.25 17.89
C ALA A 204 11.91 -1.52 17.29
N ILE A 205 12.08 -0.72 16.23
CA ILE A 205 10.97 0.01 15.62
C ILE A 205 9.95 -0.93 14.96
N THR A 206 10.40 -1.97 14.27
CA THR A 206 9.51 -3.01 13.70
C THR A 206 8.73 -3.73 14.79
N PHE A 207 9.38 -4.08 15.91
CA PHE A 207 8.70 -4.70 17.03
C PHE A 207 7.61 -3.79 17.63
N LEU A 208 7.89 -2.49 17.78
CA LEU A 208 6.90 -1.54 18.28
C LEU A 208 5.76 -1.29 17.28
N HIS A 209 6.06 -1.36 15.98
CA HIS A 209 5.06 -1.34 14.91
C HIS A 209 4.15 -2.55 14.94
N ASP A 210 4.71 -3.74 15.07
CA ASP A 210 3.96 -4.99 15.17
C ASP A 210 3.00 -4.99 16.38
N LEU A 211 3.37 -4.31 17.46
CA LEU A 211 2.50 -4.16 18.64
C LEU A 211 1.46 -3.05 18.51
N GLY A 212 1.48 -2.28 17.41
CA GLY A 212 0.62 -1.13 17.20
C GLY A 212 0.91 0.05 18.15
N LEU A 213 2.07 0.10 18.79
CA LEU A 213 2.39 1.13 19.78
C LEU A 213 2.79 2.45 19.12
N VAL A 214 3.49 2.35 18.00
CA VAL A 214 3.83 3.40 17.06
C VAL A 214 3.79 2.79 15.65
N LEU A 215 3.77 3.59 14.60
CA LEU A 215 3.85 3.07 13.23
C LEU A 215 5.12 3.53 12.54
N HIS A 216 5.67 2.65 11.71
CA HIS A 216 6.79 2.89 10.83
C HIS A 216 6.51 2.16 9.51
N PHE A 217 6.63 2.86 8.39
CA PHE A 217 6.31 2.33 7.07
C PHE A 217 7.55 2.33 6.18
N ASP A 218 8.17 1.17 6.01
CA ASP A 218 9.36 0.99 5.17
C ASP A 218 9.08 1.36 3.69
N GLU A 219 7.84 1.19 3.26
CA GLU A 219 7.36 1.49 1.90
C GLU A 219 7.38 2.99 1.59
N VAL A 220 7.29 3.84 2.63
CA VAL A 220 7.31 5.29 2.52
C VAL A 220 8.54 5.83 3.24
N LYS A 221 9.68 5.81 2.53
CA LYS A 221 10.94 6.38 3.03
C LYS A 221 10.80 7.87 3.26
N SER A 222 10.51 8.24 4.50
CA SER A 222 10.39 9.62 4.96
C SER A 222 11.27 9.87 6.17
N TYR A 223 12.21 10.80 6.03
CA TYR A 223 13.05 11.25 7.13
C TYR A 223 12.27 12.13 8.11
N ASP A 224 11.27 12.89 7.63
CA ASP A 224 10.49 13.83 8.44
C ASP A 224 9.37 13.15 9.24
N TYR A 225 8.89 12.00 8.74
CA TYR A 225 7.74 11.26 9.26
C TYR A 225 8.13 9.78 9.48
N TYR A 226 9.08 9.55 10.38
CA TYR A 226 9.72 8.25 10.56
C TYR A 226 9.01 7.36 11.60
N VAL A 227 8.67 7.92 12.76
CA VAL A 227 7.86 7.25 13.80
C VAL A 227 6.55 8.00 13.95
N LEU A 228 5.43 7.28 13.91
CA LEU A 228 4.10 7.87 13.78
C LEU A 228 3.21 7.44 14.93
N ASP A 229 2.40 8.37 15.43
CA ASP A 229 1.27 8.05 16.29
C ASP A 229 0.18 7.32 15.48
N PRO A 230 -0.29 6.16 15.93
CA PRO A 230 -1.28 5.41 15.17
C PRO A 230 -2.63 6.14 15.04
N TYR A 231 -3.02 6.93 16.03
CA TYR A 231 -4.23 7.75 15.95
C TYR A 231 -4.10 8.87 14.90
N TRP A 232 -2.93 9.50 14.79
CA TRP A 232 -2.67 10.51 13.76
C TRP A 232 -2.76 9.96 12.33
N ILE A 233 -2.25 8.76 12.07
CA ILE A 233 -2.34 8.15 10.73
C ILE A 233 -3.77 7.72 10.42
N THR A 234 -4.39 6.96 11.34
CA THR A 234 -5.78 6.51 11.18
C THR A 234 -6.70 7.70 10.90
N TYR A 235 -6.68 8.72 11.76
CA TYR A 235 -7.55 9.89 11.60
C TYR A 235 -7.42 10.50 10.21
N GLY A 236 -6.19 10.81 9.77
CA GLY A 236 -5.94 11.51 8.51
C GLY A 236 -6.32 10.69 7.27
N VAL A 237 -5.95 9.41 7.25
CA VAL A 237 -6.31 8.46 6.19
C VAL A 237 -7.83 8.34 6.08
N TYR A 238 -8.53 8.20 7.22
CA TYR A 238 -9.99 8.12 7.24
C TYR A 238 -10.63 9.39 6.67
N GLN A 239 -10.12 10.58 7.01
CA GLN A 239 -10.66 11.81 6.44
C GLN A 239 -10.59 11.78 4.90
N ILE A 240 -9.52 11.28 4.30
CA ILE A 240 -9.39 11.26 2.83
C ILE A 240 -10.39 10.29 2.22
N LEU A 241 -10.48 9.11 2.82
CA LEU A 241 -11.16 7.97 2.23
C LEU A 241 -12.69 7.98 2.41
N THR A 242 -13.18 8.66 3.47
CA THR A 242 -14.63 8.86 3.70
C THR A 242 -15.09 10.25 3.26
N SER A 243 -14.39 10.87 2.33
CA SER A 243 -14.75 12.21 1.82
C SER A 243 -16.02 12.15 0.96
N GLY A 244 -17.02 12.96 1.34
CA GLY A 244 -18.23 13.17 0.53
C GLY A 244 -17.88 13.77 -0.83
N LEU A 245 -17.01 14.78 -0.85
CA LEU A 245 -16.51 15.41 -2.07
C LEU A 245 -15.82 14.40 -3.00
N ALA A 246 -15.01 13.49 -2.45
CA ALA A 246 -14.38 12.45 -3.25
C ALA A 246 -15.41 11.47 -3.84
N GLY A 247 -16.46 11.13 -3.08
CA GLY A 247 -17.58 10.34 -3.55
C GLY A 247 -18.36 11.03 -4.68
N GLU A 248 -18.73 12.29 -4.51
CA GLU A 248 -19.44 13.10 -5.52
C GLU A 248 -18.61 13.30 -6.80
N SER A 249 -17.28 13.33 -6.67
CA SER A 249 -16.35 13.45 -7.79
C SER A 249 -15.98 12.11 -8.42
N ASN A 250 -16.73 11.03 -8.11
CA ASN A 250 -16.47 9.67 -8.59
C ASN A 250 -15.02 9.23 -8.37
N GLY A 251 -14.45 9.52 -7.20
CA GLY A 251 -13.11 9.15 -6.80
C GLY A 251 -11.97 9.93 -7.46
N VAL A 252 -12.25 10.85 -8.40
CA VAL A 252 -11.22 11.70 -9.05
C VAL A 252 -11.16 13.06 -8.33
N VAL A 253 -10.12 13.27 -7.55
CA VAL A 253 -10.04 14.41 -6.62
C VAL A 253 -8.92 15.38 -7.02
N PRO A 254 -9.22 16.67 -7.24
CA PRO A 254 -8.19 17.68 -7.43
C PRO A 254 -7.27 17.82 -6.21
N MET A 255 -5.96 17.92 -6.43
CA MET A 255 -4.94 18.00 -5.37
C MET A 255 -5.15 19.22 -4.45
N GLU A 256 -5.66 20.32 -5.01
CA GLU A 256 -6.04 21.53 -4.27
C GLU A 256 -7.17 21.32 -3.24
N LYS A 257 -7.97 20.26 -3.39
CA LYS A 257 -9.05 19.90 -2.44
C LYS A 257 -8.56 19.04 -1.28
N LEU A 258 -7.35 18.49 -1.35
CA LEU A 258 -6.83 17.56 -0.34
C LEU A 258 -6.83 18.17 1.07
N GLU A 259 -6.41 19.42 1.22
CA GLU A 259 -6.38 20.11 2.51
C GLU A 259 -7.79 20.39 3.06
N TYR A 260 -8.71 20.79 2.18
CA TYR A 260 -10.12 20.99 2.52
C TYR A 260 -10.75 19.67 3.01
N ILE A 261 -10.54 18.58 2.26
CA ILE A 261 -11.02 17.25 2.62
C ILE A 261 -10.53 16.92 4.03
N ILE A 262 -9.24 17.01 4.31
CA ILE A 262 -8.70 16.55 5.59
C ILE A 262 -9.11 17.44 6.77
N ASN A 263 -9.18 18.76 6.60
CA ASN A 263 -9.31 19.70 7.72
C ASN A 263 -10.71 20.31 7.92
N ASP A 264 -11.41 20.55 6.81
CA ASP A 264 -12.52 21.52 6.76
C ASP A 264 -13.84 20.93 6.25
N GLU A 265 -13.85 19.72 5.69
CA GLU A 265 -15.06 19.07 5.17
C GLU A 265 -16.07 18.80 6.30
N PRO A 266 -17.26 19.45 6.30
CA PRO A 266 -18.17 19.48 7.45
C PRO A 266 -18.94 18.17 7.67
N GLU A 267 -19.11 17.35 6.63
CA GLU A 267 -19.90 16.10 6.64
C GLU A 267 -19.26 14.95 7.45
N LYS A 268 -18.10 15.17 8.05
CA LYS A 268 -17.35 14.12 8.77
C LYS A 268 -17.72 13.99 10.25
N SER A 269 -18.43 14.97 10.79
CA SER A 269 -18.80 15.05 12.21
C SER A 269 -19.91 14.09 12.64
N GLU A 270 -20.61 13.49 11.68
CA GLU A 270 -21.63 12.46 11.92
C GLU A 270 -21.16 11.04 11.56
N GLN A 271 -20.05 10.89 10.81
CA GLN A 271 -19.59 9.61 10.25
C GLN A 271 -18.27 9.08 10.83
N TYR A 272 -17.54 9.83 11.66
CA TYR A 272 -16.36 9.33 12.38
C TYR A 272 -16.37 9.86 13.82
N ARG A 273 -16.81 9.02 14.76
CA ARG A 273 -16.84 9.32 16.20
C ARG A 273 -16.12 8.24 17.01
N ALA A 274 -14.80 8.17 16.90
CA ALA A 274 -14.00 7.42 17.87
C ALA A 274 -14.34 7.89 19.30
N ALA A 275 -14.34 6.96 20.27
CA ALA A 275 -14.72 7.27 21.66
C ALA A 275 -13.86 8.39 22.29
N ASN A 276 -12.65 8.57 21.79
CA ASN A 276 -11.70 9.62 22.17
C ASN A 276 -11.41 10.60 21.02
N TYR A 277 -12.44 11.00 20.26
CA TYR A 277 -12.28 11.90 19.12
C TYR A 277 -11.51 13.19 19.50
N ARG A 278 -10.37 13.40 18.85
CA ARG A 278 -9.59 14.63 18.89
C ARG A 278 -9.44 15.13 17.46
N LYS A 279 -9.98 16.32 17.18
CA LYS A 279 -9.82 16.92 15.86
C LYS A 279 -8.35 17.28 15.64
N ILE A 280 -7.73 16.63 14.66
CA ILE A 280 -6.35 16.91 14.22
C ILE A 280 -6.42 17.80 12.98
N ARG A 281 -5.52 18.78 12.91
CA ARG A 281 -5.28 19.57 11.68
C ARG A 281 -3.97 19.13 11.05
N TYR A 282 -3.99 19.00 9.73
CA TYR A 282 -2.85 18.60 8.92
C TYR A 282 -2.39 19.77 8.07
N THR A 283 -1.08 19.99 8.03
CA THR A 283 -0.48 20.91 7.08
C THR A 283 -0.48 20.29 5.68
N ASN A 284 -0.29 21.11 4.65
CA ASN A 284 -0.22 20.63 3.27
C ASN A 284 0.86 19.53 3.05
N GLN A 285 2.02 19.62 3.72
CA GLN A 285 3.06 18.60 3.65
C GLN A 285 2.61 17.29 4.29
N GLN A 286 1.96 17.36 5.45
CA GLN A 286 1.42 16.19 6.14
C GLN A 286 0.30 15.52 5.34
N SER A 287 -0.59 16.31 4.74
CA SER A 287 -1.63 15.81 3.85
C SER A 287 -1.05 15.05 2.65
N ARG A 288 0.03 15.55 2.06
CA ARG A 288 0.74 14.86 0.97
C ARG A 288 1.40 13.57 1.44
N PHE A 289 1.97 13.55 2.63
CA PHE A 289 2.52 12.35 3.25
C PHE A 289 1.44 11.27 3.46
N LEU A 290 0.26 11.64 3.98
CA LEU A 290 -0.87 10.71 4.08
C LEU A 290 -1.27 10.14 2.73
N LEU A 291 -1.27 10.94 1.67
CA LEU A 291 -1.55 10.47 0.32
C LEU A 291 -0.47 9.49 -0.20
N GLU A 292 0.79 9.68 0.20
CA GLU A 292 1.88 8.75 -0.12
C GLU A 292 1.71 7.41 0.60
N ILE A 293 1.27 7.43 1.86
CA ILE A 293 0.86 6.24 2.62
C ILE A 293 -0.28 5.52 1.90
N LEU A 294 -1.34 6.23 1.51
CA LEU A 294 -2.45 5.64 0.74
C LEU A 294 -1.98 5.01 -0.58
N ASN A 295 -1.02 5.63 -1.26
CA ASN A 295 -0.46 5.11 -2.51
C ASN A 295 0.43 3.88 -2.30
N ALA A 296 1.27 3.87 -1.26
CA ALA A 296 2.08 2.71 -0.89
C ALA A 296 1.20 1.48 -0.62
N PHE A 297 0.07 1.70 0.04
CA PHE A 297 -0.93 0.66 0.35
C PHE A 297 -1.99 0.46 -0.74
N LYS A 298 -1.75 1.01 -1.94
CA LYS A 298 -2.57 0.72 -3.13
C LYS A 298 -4.04 1.12 -3.00
N LEU A 299 -4.31 2.16 -2.20
CA LEU A 299 -5.64 2.72 -1.97
C LEU A 299 -5.92 3.95 -2.84
N CYS A 300 -4.87 4.60 -3.32
CA CYS A 300 -4.99 5.72 -4.25
C CYS A 300 -3.76 5.80 -5.14
N PHE A 301 -3.79 6.67 -6.15
CA PHE A 301 -2.60 7.06 -6.90
C PHE A 301 -2.72 8.49 -7.39
N LYS A 302 -1.57 9.16 -7.56
CA LYS A 302 -1.49 10.48 -8.19
C LYS A 302 -1.58 10.32 -9.71
N VAL A 303 -2.40 11.13 -10.36
CA VAL A 303 -2.46 11.19 -11.83
C VAL A 303 -1.12 11.74 -12.34
N PRO A 304 -0.60 11.30 -13.50
CA PRO A 304 0.71 11.73 -14.01
C PRO A 304 0.90 13.25 -14.16
N ASP A 305 -0.19 14.01 -14.28
CA ASP A 305 -0.16 15.47 -14.36
C ASP A 305 0.05 16.16 -12.99
N GLY A 306 -0.02 15.40 -11.89
CA GLY A 306 0.15 15.88 -10.52
C GLY A 306 -1.02 16.71 -9.97
N ASN A 307 -2.02 17.03 -10.79
CA ASN A 307 -3.11 17.93 -10.43
C ASN A 307 -4.25 17.25 -9.69
N SER A 308 -4.31 15.92 -9.77
CA SER A 308 -5.36 15.12 -9.15
C SER A 308 -4.83 13.80 -8.63
N PHE A 309 -5.57 13.20 -7.72
CA PHE A 309 -5.38 11.84 -7.26
C PHE A 309 -6.69 11.07 -7.39
N ILE A 310 -6.57 9.75 -7.52
CA ILE A 310 -7.71 8.87 -7.75
C ILE A 310 -7.78 7.85 -6.62
N ILE A 311 -8.97 7.70 -6.04
CA ILE A 311 -9.30 6.63 -5.09
C ILE A 311 -10.14 5.60 -5.85
N PRO A 312 -9.57 4.46 -6.27
CA PRO A 312 -10.25 3.51 -7.15
C PRO A 312 -11.57 2.96 -6.59
N ASP A 313 -11.66 2.80 -5.28
CA ASP A 313 -12.86 2.26 -4.63
C ASP A 313 -14.07 3.22 -4.71
N LEU A 314 -13.80 4.53 -4.86
CA LEU A 314 -14.81 5.56 -5.02
C LEU A 314 -15.17 5.84 -6.50
N LEU A 315 -14.50 5.19 -7.46
CA LEU A 315 -14.83 5.33 -8.89
C LEU A 315 -16.28 4.94 -9.17
N ASP A 316 -16.85 5.45 -10.25
CA ASP A 316 -18.17 5.02 -10.72
C ASP A 316 -18.17 3.52 -11.10
N THR A 317 -19.32 2.87 -10.96
CA THR A 317 -19.54 1.49 -11.44
C THR A 317 -19.93 1.43 -12.92
N GLU A 318 -20.26 2.57 -13.55
CA GLU A 318 -20.65 2.60 -14.96
C GLU A 318 -19.48 2.25 -15.90
N GLU A 319 -19.58 1.10 -16.57
CA GLU A 319 -18.62 0.69 -17.61
C GLU A 319 -18.78 1.57 -18.87
N PRO A 320 -17.69 2.10 -19.46
CA PRO A 320 -17.73 2.85 -20.71
C PRO A 320 -17.93 1.90 -21.91
N LYS A 321 -19.14 1.36 -22.06
CA LYS A 321 -19.51 0.28 -23.01
C LYS A 321 -19.08 0.56 -24.45
N ALA A 322 -19.19 1.80 -24.91
CA ALA A 322 -18.79 2.19 -26.26
C ALA A 322 -17.30 1.93 -26.58
N PHE A 323 -16.44 1.96 -25.56
CA PHE A 323 -15.02 1.60 -25.69
C PHE A 323 -14.81 0.10 -25.51
N THR A 324 -15.40 -0.50 -24.46
CA THR A 324 -15.12 -1.89 -24.09
C THR A 324 -15.73 -2.89 -25.09
N GLN A 325 -16.87 -2.56 -25.70
CA GLN A 325 -17.53 -3.41 -26.70
C GLN A 325 -16.62 -3.69 -27.91
N LYS A 326 -15.87 -2.69 -28.39
CA LYS A 326 -14.90 -2.86 -29.49
C LYS A 326 -13.82 -3.89 -29.18
N LEU A 327 -13.33 -3.89 -27.93
CA LEU A 327 -12.34 -4.85 -27.46
C LEU A 327 -12.96 -6.25 -27.28
N ARG A 328 -14.18 -6.32 -26.74
CA ARG A 328 -14.92 -7.59 -26.54
C ARG A 328 -15.32 -8.26 -27.86
N GLU A 329 -15.56 -7.50 -28.91
CA GLU A 329 -15.92 -8.00 -30.25
C GLU A 329 -14.71 -8.25 -31.15
N SER A 330 -13.50 -7.85 -30.73
CA SER A 330 -12.29 -8.07 -31.51
C SER A 330 -12.00 -9.56 -31.71
N ALA A 331 -11.96 -9.98 -32.98
CA ALA A 331 -11.57 -11.33 -33.38
C ALA A 331 -10.06 -11.57 -33.22
N ASP A 332 -9.26 -10.51 -33.31
CA ASP A 332 -7.83 -10.54 -33.04
C ASP A 332 -7.55 -10.13 -31.60
N SER A 333 -7.91 -11.02 -30.68
CA SER A 333 -7.71 -10.82 -29.24
C SER A 333 -7.23 -12.10 -28.54
N ILE A 334 -6.49 -11.90 -27.45
CA ILE A 334 -6.13 -12.95 -26.49
C ILE A 334 -6.98 -12.72 -25.26
N ARG A 335 -7.56 -13.80 -24.75
CA ARG A 335 -8.46 -13.74 -23.61
C ARG A 335 -7.99 -14.68 -22.53
N PHE A 336 -8.03 -14.21 -21.30
CA PHE A 336 -7.63 -14.99 -20.13
C PHE A 336 -8.53 -14.63 -18.96
N VAL A 337 -8.86 -15.60 -18.13
CA VAL A 337 -9.76 -15.41 -16.98
C VAL A 337 -9.14 -16.05 -15.75
N TYR A 338 -9.18 -15.31 -14.64
CA TYR A 338 -8.91 -15.84 -13.31
C TYR A 338 -10.25 -16.03 -12.61
N GLU A 339 -10.62 -17.26 -12.32
CA GLU A 339 -11.81 -17.61 -11.57
C GLU A 339 -11.45 -17.82 -10.10
N TYR A 340 -12.07 -17.02 -9.23
CA TYR A 340 -11.88 -17.09 -7.81
C TYR A 340 -13.07 -17.80 -7.20
N GLU A 341 -12.84 -18.54 -6.11
CA GLU A 341 -13.95 -18.96 -5.26
C GLU A 341 -14.68 -17.74 -4.68
N TYR A 342 -13.90 -16.71 -4.33
CA TYR A 342 -14.37 -15.38 -4.00
C TYR A 342 -13.33 -14.36 -4.45
N LEU A 343 -13.71 -13.42 -5.31
CA LEU A 343 -12.82 -12.36 -5.77
C LEU A 343 -12.79 -11.24 -4.73
N PRO A 344 -11.66 -10.99 -4.05
CA PRO A 344 -11.61 -9.92 -3.08
C PRO A 344 -11.78 -8.55 -3.74
N ARG A 345 -12.60 -7.68 -3.13
CA ARG A 345 -12.96 -6.36 -3.69
C ARG A 345 -11.74 -5.46 -4.00
N PHE A 346 -10.63 -5.67 -3.30
CA PHE A 346 -9.39 -4.88 -3.45
C PHE A 346 -8.50 -5.32 -4.61
N VAL A 347 -8.71 -6.48 -5.23
CA VAL A 347 -7.89 -6.93 -6.37
C VAL A 347 -7.96 -5.93 -7.53
N MET A 348 -9.16 -5.43 -7.84
CA MET A 348 -9.34 -4.46 -8.93
C MET A 348 -8.75 -3.07 -8.59
N PRO A 349 -9.05 -2.44 -7.42
CA PRO A 349 -8.36 -1.24 -6.96
C PRO A 349 -6.83 -1.33 -6.99
N HIS A 350 -6.26 -2.43 -6.48
CA HIS A 350 -4.82 -2.65 -6.48
C HIS A 350 -4.28 -2.68 -7.91
N LEU A 351 -4.91 -3.47 -8.80
CA LEU A 351 -4.52 -3.52 -10.20
C LEU A 351 -4.60 -2.14 -10.88
N ILE A 352 -5.64 -1.35 -10.59
CA ILE A 352 -5.78 0.02 -11.10
C ILE A 352 -4.60 0.87 -10.63
N VAL A 353 -4.23 0.84 -9.34
CA VAL A 353 -3.06 1.58 -8.85
C VAL A 353 -1.77 1.15 -9.54
N GLU A 354 -1.49 -0.14 -9.64
CA GLU A 354 -0.26 -0.66 -10.27
C GLU A 354 -0.15 -0.30 -11.75
N THR A 355 -1.30 -0.20 -12.44
CA THR A 355 -1.36 0.06 -13.88
C THR A 355 -1.54 1.53 -14.24
N HIS A 356 -1.45 2.47 -13.28
CA HIS A 356 -1.76 3.90 -13.45
C HIS A 356 -1.13 4.58 -14.69
N ARG A 357 0.06 4.14 -15.10
CA ARG A 357 0.77 4.72 -16.25
C ARG A 357 0.18 4.35 -17.61
N PHE A 358 -0.63 3.30 -17.66
CA PHE A 358 -1.19 2.75 -18.88
C PHE A 358 -2.68 3.06 -19.03
N HIS A 359 -3.28 3.79 -18.09
CA HIS A 359 -4.72 4.02 -18.07
C HIS A 359 -5.20 4.83 -19.27
N LYS A 360 -6.17 4.27 -19.99
CA LYS A 360 -6.98 4.97 -20.99
C LYS A 360 -8.37 5.30 -20.44
N LYS A 361 -8.99 4.36 -19.74
CA LYS A 361 -10.27 4.49 -19.03
C LYS A 361 -10.27 3.61 -17.78
N ILE A 362 -10.94 4.04 -16.72
CA ILE A 362 -11.07 3.29 -15.46
C ILE A 362 -12.49 3.46 -14.90
N TRP A 363 -12.96 2.44 -14.19
CA TRP A 363 -14.18 2.43 -13.38
C TRP A 363 -13.99 1.41 -12.26
N ARG A 364 -14.90 1.34 -11.29
CA ARG A 364 -14.73 0.52 -10.07
C ARG A 364 -14.49 -0.97 -10.35
N THR A 365 -15.05 -1.49 -11.43
CA THR A 365 -15.00 -2.91 -11.81
C THR A 365 -14.14 -3.20 -13.04
N GLY A 366 -13.28 -2.26 -13.45
CA GLY A 366 -12.39 -2.50 -14.57
C GLY A 366 -11.60 -1.31 -15.08
N CYS A 367 -10.69 -1.60 -15.99
CA CYS A 367 -9.88 -0.60 -16.67
C CYS A 367 -9.60 -1.00 -18.12
N VAL A 368 -9.40 0.01 -18.96
CA VAL A 368 -8.80 -0.10 -20.28
C VAL A 368 -7.40 0.48 -20.21
N LEU A 369 -6.42 -0.35 -20.55
CA LEU A 369 -5.01 -0.02 -20.57
C LEU A 369 -4.51 0.09 -22.01
N GLN A 370 -3.53 0.97 -22.25
CA GLN A 370 -2.93 1.16 -23.55
C GLN A 370 -1.41 1.25 -23.43
N ASP A 371 -0.71 0.45 -24.24
CA ASP A 371 0.75 0.52 -24.38
C ASP A 371 1.18 0.12 -25.79
N ASN A 372 2.11 0.89 -26.39
CA ASN A 372 2.76 0.56 -27.66
C ASN A 372 1.83 0.08 -28.80
N GLY A 373 0.63 0.66 -28.91
CA GLY A 373 -0.37 0.31 -29.92
C GLY A 373 -1.22 -0.92 -29.60
N CYS A 374 -1.06 -1.53 -28.42
CA CYS A 374 -1.96 -2.53 -27.88
C CYS A 374 -2.94 -1.91 -26.89
N GLU A 375 -4.13 -2.50 -26.79
CA GLU A 375 -5.15 -2.14 -25.81
C GLU A 375 -5.56 -3.38 -25.03
N ALA A 376 -5.70 -3.24 -23.71
CA ALA A 376 -6.14 -4.31 -22.83
C ALA A 376 -7.35 -3.88 -22.02
N LEU A 377 -8.38 -4.71 -22.00
CA LEU A 377 -9.51 -4.59 -21.10
C LEU A 377 -9.32 -5.57 -19.94
N VAL A 378 -9.27 -5.06 -18.72
CA VAL A 378 -9.38 -5.87 -17.52
C VAL A 378 -10.68 -5.52 -16.81
N SER A 379 -11.52 -6.52 -16.52
CA SER A 379 -12.82 -6.30 -15.87
C SER A 379 -13.18 -7.46 -14.97
N ASN A 380 -13.86 -7.21 -13.86
CA ASN A 380 -14.38 -8.26 -13.01
C ASN A 380 -15.90 -8.38 -13.01
N TYR A 381 -16.38 -9.63 -12.93
CA TYR A 381 -17.78 -9.99 -12.80
C TYR A 381 -17.88 -11.41 -12.24
N ASP A 382 -18.81 -11.66 -11.31
CA ASP A 382 -19.12 -13.01 -10.79
C ASP A 382 -17.89 -13.81 -10.34
N ASN A 383 -17.11 -13.24 -9.41
CA ASN A 383 -15.84 -13.80 -8.93
C ASN A 383 -14.80 -14.12 -10.01
N ARG A 384 -14.92 -13.57 -11.21
CA ARG A 384 -13.96 -13.72 -12.30
C ARG A 384 -13.30 -12.40 -12.63
N LEU A 385 -11.99 -12.43 -12.84
CA LEU A 385 -11.21 -11.33 -13.40
C LEU A 385 -10.85 -11.70 -14.84
N SER A 386 -11.40 -10.97 -15.80
CA SER A 386 -11.20 -11.22 -17.23
C SER A 386 -10.23 -10.22 -17.83
N ILE A 387 -9.34 -10.71 -18.70
CA ILE A 387 -8.37 -9.93 -19.47
C ILE A 387 -8.64 -10.17 -20.95
N ILE A 388 -8.71 -9.09 -21.73
CA ILE A 388 -8.79 -9.13 -23.19
C ILE A 388 -7.72 -8.20 -23.74
N VAL A 389 -6.76 -8.72 -24.50
CA VAL A 389 -5.69 -7.92 -25.13
C VAL A 389 -5.85 -7.94 -26.64
N CYS A 390 -5.86 -6.75 -27.25
CA CYS A 390 -5.93 -6.52 -28.70
C CYS A 390 -4.68 -5.76 -29.18
N GLY A 391 -4.18 -6.05 -30.38
CA GLY A 391 -3.03 -5.35 -30.96
C GLY A 391 -2.19 -6.24 -31.89
N GLU A 392 -1.04 -5.73 -32.34
CA GLU A 392 -0.12 -6.48 -33.20
C GLU A 392 0.41 -7.76 -32.53
N HIS A 393 0.52 -8.85 -33.32
CA HIS A 393 0.73 -10.22 -32.83
C HIS A 393 1.80 -10.41 -31.75
N LYS A 394 2.98 -9.81 -31.91
CA LYS A 394 4.07 -9.97 -30.94
C LYS A 394 3.83 -9.15 -29.66
N ARG A 395 3.36 -7.91 -29.81
CA ARG A 395 3.17 -6.98 -28.69
C ARG A 395 1.99 -7.38 -27.80
N LYS A 396 0.93 -7.94 -28.38
CA LYS A 396 -0.20 -8.48 -27.60
C LYS A 396 0.23 -9.62 -26.66
N TYR A 397 1.19 -10.46 -27.06
CA TYR A 397 1.71 -11.58 -26.23
C TYR A 397 2.52 -11.05 -25.06
N GLU A 398 3.39 -10.07 -25.33
CA GLU A 398 4.19 -9.40 -24.30
C GLU A 398 3.29 -8.68 -23.29
N PHE A 399 2.27 -7.94 -23.77
CA PHE A 399 1.37 -7.21 -22.89
C PHE A 399 0.49 -8.13 -22.04
N MET A 400 -0.05 -9.21 -22.62
CA MET A 400 -0.78 -10.24 -21.86
C MET A 400 0.12 -10.85 -20.77
N SER A 401 1.38 -11.12 -21.07
CA SER A 401 2.34 -11.69 -20.11
C SER A 401 2.60 -10.75 -18.93
N VAL A 402 2.75 -9.45 -19.20
CA VAL A 402 2.91 -8.42 -18.15
C VAL A 402 1.67 -8.32 -17.28
N LEU A 403 0.47 -8.31 -17.87
CA LEU A 403 -0.78 -8.21 -17.10
C LEU A 403 -0.99 -9.44 -16.21
N ARG A 404 -0.75 -10.64 -16.75
CA ARG A 404 -0.81 -11.88 -15.96
C ARG A 404 0.22 -11.88 -14.84
N TYR A 405 1.44 -11.42 -15.11
CA TYR A 405 2.47 -11.26 -14.09
C TYR A 405 2.01 -10.37 -12.93
N LEU A 406 1.45 -9.19 -13.24
CA LEU A 406 0.95 -8.25 -12.23
C LEU A 406 -0.20 -8.86 -11.42
N ILE A 407 -1.14 -9.53 -12.07
CA ILE A 407 -2.27 -10.17 -11.39
C ILE A 407 -1.81 -11.36 -10.53
N ASP A 408 -0.86 -12.16 -11.02
CA ASP A 408 -0.26 -13.27 -10.26
C ASP A 408 0.51 -12.75 -9.04
N MET A 409 1.21 -11.62 -9.17
CA MET A 409 1.89 -10.94 -8.05
C MET A 409 0.88 -10.49 -6.99
N ILE A 410 -0.16 -9.77 -7.40
CA ILE A 410 -1.26 -9.34 -6.52
C ILE A 410 -1.89 -10.56 -5.83
N ASN A 411 -2.12 -11.65 -6.56
CA ASN A 411 -2.67 -12.87 -5.98
C ASN A 411 -1.74 -13.53 -4.95
N ARG A 412 -0.43 -13.54 -5.18
CA ARG A 412 0.55 -14.05 -4.21
C ARG A 412 0.55 -13.22 -2.93
N GLU A 413 0.60 -11.90 -3.05
CA GLU A 413 0.59 -10.97 -1.90
C GLU A 413 -0.68 -11.16 -1.04
N LEU A 414 -1.80 -11.40 -1.70
CA LEU A 414 -3.09 -11.57 -1.05
C LEU A 414 -3.41 -13.03 -0.70
N SER A 415 -2.47 -13.95 -0.92
CA SER A 415 -2.63 -15.40 -0.69
C SER A 415 -3.84 -16.03 -1.42
N ASN A 416 -4.18 -15.50 -2.59
CA ASN A 416 -5.23 -16.01 -3.47
C ASN A 416 -4.70 -17.09 -4.42
N LYS A 417 -5.55 -18.07 -4.73
CA LYS A 417 -5.26 -19.16 -5.67
C LYS A 417 -6.42 -19.35 -6.65
N PRO A 418 -6.62 -18.42 -7.60
CA PRO A 418 -7.66 -18.55 -8.62
C PRO A 418 -7.33 -19.68 -9.61
N VAL A 419 -8.38 -20.28 -10.16
CA VAL A 419 -8.29 -21.17 -11.31
C VAL A 419 -8.06 -20.31 -12.56
N MET A 420 -7.10 -20.71 -13.38
CA MET A 420 -6.76 -20.00 -14.62
C MET A 420 -7.49 -20.63 -15.79
N LEU A 421 -8.23 -19.82 -16.53
CA LEU A 421 -9.16 -20.26 -17.56
C LEU A 421 -8.92 -19.55 -18.88
N ILE A 422 -9.06 -20.29 -19.98
CA ILE A 422 -9.06 -19.76 -21.35
C ILE A 422 -10.49 -19.85 -21.90
N PRO A 423 -11.14 -18.73 -22.25
CA PRO A 423 -12.45 -18.73 -22.89
C PRO A 423 -12.41 -19.43 -24.25
N LEU A 424 -13.32 -20.37 -24.48
CA LEU A 424 -13.40 -21.10 -25.74
C LEU A 424 -14.25 -20.32 -26.75
N ARG A 425 -13.68 -20.03 -27.93
CA ARG A 425 -14.34 -19.27 -28.99
C ARG A 425 -15.68 -19.91 -29.38
N ASP A 426 -16.68 -19.08 -29.65
CA ASP A 426 -18.04 -19.47 -30.05
C ASP A 426 -18.77 -20.35 -29.02
N THR A 427 -18.42 -20.25 -27.74
CA THR A 427 -19.08 -20.93 -26.63
C THR A 427 -19.09 -20.05 -25.37
N THR A 428 -19.86 -20.46 -24.37
CA THR A 428 -19.84 -19.90 -23.01
C THR A 428 -18.87 -20.64 -22.08
N GLU A 429 -18.17 -21.65 -22.62
CA GLU A 429 -17.34 -22.57 -21.85
C GLU A 429 -15.87 -22.08 -21.78
N TYR A 430 -15.16 -22.65 -20.83
CA TYR A 430 -13.76 -22.36 -20.57
C TYR A 430 -12.94 -23.66 -20.57
N ALA A 431 -11.66 -23.55 -20.90
CA ALA A 431 -10.70 -24.61 -20.67
C ALA A 431 -9.76 -24.23 -19.54
N ASP A 432 -9.48 -25.18 -18.65
CA ASP A 432 -8.49 -25.00 -17.60
C ASP A 432 -7.09 -24.88 -18.23
N TYR A 433 -6.39 -23.80 -17.89
CA TYR A 433 -5.10 -23.47 -18.45
C TYR A 433 -4.02 -24.49 -18.07
N GLU A 434 -4.02 -24.95 -16.81
CA GLU A 434 -3.04 -25.93 -16.32
C GLU A 434 -3.29 -27.29 -16.97
N GLU A 435 -4.56 -27.68 -17.10
CA GLU A 435 -4.96 -28.89 -17.84
C GLU A 435 -4.47 -28.87 -19.29
N LEU A 436 -4.62 -27.73 -19.99
CA LEU A 436 -4.14 -27.59 -21.37
C LEU A 436 -2.62 -27.75 -21.48
N LEU A 437 -1.86 -27.21 -20.51
CA LEU A 437 -0.40 -27.37 -20.46
C LEU A 437 0.01 -28.83 -20.23
N GLU A 438 -0.65 -29.54 -19.32
CA GLU A 438 -0.39 -30.96 -19.06
C GLU A 438 -0.70 -31.82 -20.29
N ARG A 439 -1.88 -31.63 -20.90
CA ARG A 439 -2.25 -32.32 -22.14
C ARG A 439 -1.26 -32.07 -23.27
N GLN A 440 -0.76 -30.84 -23.41
CA GLN A 440 0.27 -30.53 -24.41
C GLN A 440 1.58 -31.27 -24.12
N LYS A 441 2.00 -31.36 -22.85
CA LYS A 441 3.19 -32.13 -22.42
C LYS A 441 3.03 -33.63 -22.71
N ASP A 442 1.81 -34.16 -22.55
CA ASP A 442 1.47 -35.55 -22.87
C ASP A 442 1.33 -35.81 -24.38
N GLY A 443 1.49 -34.78 -25.22
CA GLY A 443 1.44 -34.88 -26.68
C GLY A 443 0.03 -34.88 -27.26
N GLU A 444 -0.99 -34.57 -26.46
CA GLU A 444 -2.34 -34.35 -26.97
C GLU A 444 -2.39 -33.09 -27.84
N LYS A 445 -3.09 -33.19 -28.97
CA LYS A 445 -3.23 -32.06 -29.91
C LYS A 445 -4.52 -31.28 -29.72
N TYR A 446 -5.53 -31.88 -29.09
CA TYR A 446 -6.88 -31.35 -29.11
C TYR A 446 -7.59 -31.47 -27.77
N PHE A 447 -8.24 -30.40 -27.36
CA PHE A 447 -9.16 -30.35 -26.24
C PHE A 447 -10.60 -30.46 -26.75
N THR A 448 -11.43 -31.30 -26.14
CA THR A 448 -12.81 -31.53 -26.58
C THR A 448 -13.78 -31.28 -25.44
N ILE A 449 -14.72 -30.36 -25.63
CA ILE A 449 -15.89 -30.21 -24.77
C ILE A 449 -17.03 -31.06 -25.32
N TYR A 450 -17.91 -31.52 -24.43
CA TYR A 450 -19.08 -32.34 -24.79
C TYR A 450 -20.41 -31.63 -24.53
N LYS A 451 -20.40 -30.55 -23.74
CA LYS A 451 -21.55 -29.72 -23.38
C LYS A 451 -21.17 -28.24 -23.56
N PRO A 452 -22.11 -27.35 -23.91
CA PRO A 452 -23.50 -27.65 -24.31
C PRO A 452 -23.58 -28.44 -25.63
N GLU A 453 -22.55 -28.34 -26.48
CA GLU A 453 -22.39 -29.12 -27.71
C GLU A 453 -20.97 -29.69 -27.82
N LYS A 454 -20.80 -30.78 -28.55
CA LYS A 454 -19.47 -31.37 -28.76
C LYS A 454 -18.65 -30.50 -29.72
N LYS A 455 -17.62 -29.83 -29.19
CA LYS A 455 -16.66 -29.03 -29.99
C LYS A 455 -15.23 -29.44 -29.66
N LYS A 456 -14.36 -29.34 -30.65
CA LYS A 456 -12.95 -29.73 -30.58
C LYS A 456 -12.07 -28.55 -30.94
N PHE A 457 -11.08 -28.26 -30.10
CA PHE A 457 -10.19 -27.12 -30.18
C PHE A 457 -8.75 -27.61 -30.23
N GLU A 458 -7.89 -26.94 -30.98
CA GLU A 458 -6.45 -27.25 -31.02
C GLU A 458 -5.75 -26.60 -29.81
N ILE A 459 -5.05 -27.41 -29.03
CA ILE A 459 -4.44 -26.96 -27.76
C ILE A 459 -3.39 -25.86 -28.03
N ALA A 460 -2.59 -26.02 -29.09
CA ALA A 460 -1.58 -25.03 -29.47
C ALA A 460 -2.18 -23.65 -29.79
N LEU A 461 -3.36 -23.60 -30.41
CA LEU A 461 -4.06 -22.34 -30.70
C LEU A 461 -4.69 -21.71 -29.45
N LEU A 462 -5.13 -22.52 -28.48
CA LEU A 462 -5.65 -22.01 -27.21
C LEU A 462 -4.55 -21.38 -26.35
N LEU A 463 -3.37 -22.02 -26.32
CA LEU A 463 -2.21 -21.54 -25.57
C LEU A 463 -1.42 -20.44 -26.31
N GLU A 464 -1.76 -20.15 -27.56
CA GLU A 464 -1.02 -19.18 -28.36
C GLU A 464 -1.08 -17.78 -27.74
N GLY A 465 0.09 -17.21 -27.42
CA GLY A 465 0.19 -15.88 -26.82
C GLY A 465 -0.08 -15.81 -25.32
N VAL A 466 -0.29 -16.95 -24.66
CA VAL A 466 -0.47 -17.06 -23.22
C VAL A 466 0.80 -17.67 -22.62
N ALA A 467 1.67 -16.82 -22.07
CA ALA A 467 2.96 -17.26 -21.52
C ALA A 467 2.82 -18.36 -20.47
N THR A 468 3.66 -19.39 -20.55
CA THR A 468 3.75 -20.47 -19.56
C THR A 468 4.15 -19.96 -18.18
N GLN A 469 3.79 -20.69 -17.12
CA GLN A 469 4.28 -20.38 -15.77
C GLN A 469 5.82 -20.32 -15.71
N ASP A 470 6.52 -21.18 -16.45
CA ASP A 470 7.98 -21.17 -16.53
C ASP A 470 8.53 -19.91 -17.23
N GLU A 471 7.86 -19.41 -18.27
CA GLU A 471 8.21 -18.15 -18.91
C GLU A 471 7.98 -16.96 -17.98
N LEU A 472 6.85 -16.94 -17.27
CA LEU A 472 6.57 -15.92 -16.25
C LEU A 472 7.59 -15.99 -15.11
N ARG A 473 8.02 -17.18 -14.69
CA ARG A 473 9.06 -17.34 -13.66
C ARG A 473 10.41 -16.81 -14.12
N LYS A 474 10.83 -17.07 -15.37
CA LYS A 474 12.06 -16.52 -15.94
C LYS A 474 12.02 -15.00 -16.08
N ILE A 475 10.85 -14.43 -16.35
CA ILE A 475 10.63 -12.97 -16.33
C ILE A 475 10.81 -12.47 -14.89
N ASN A 476 10.22 -13.16 -13.90
CA ASN A 476 10.36 -12.81 -12.48
C ASN A 476 11.82 -12.80 -12.01
N GLU A 477 12.57 -13.88 -12.28
CA GLU A 477 13.99 -13.98 -11.92
C GLU A 477 14.84 -12.83 -12.52
N LYS A 478 14.49 -12.36 -13.73
CA LYS A 478 15.17 -11.23 -14.36
C LYS A 478 14.78 -9.88 -13.75
N LEU A 479 13.51 -9.69 -13.42
CA LEU A 479 13.00 -8.46 -12.79
C LEU A 479 13.53 -8.31 -11.36
N ASP A 480 13.52 -9.39 -10.58
CA ASP A 480 14.05 -9.42 -9.22
C ASP A 480 15.56 -9.09 -9.22
N LEU A 481 16.32 -9.70 -10.15
CA LEU A 481 17.75 -9.40 -10.31
C LEU A 481 18.01 -7.94 -10.70
N LEU A 482 17.11 -7.32 -11.48
CA LEU A 482 17.21 -5.90 -11.87
C LEU A 482 16.89 -4.99 -10.68
N ASN A 483 15.87 -5.32 -9.88
CA ASN A 483 15.51 -4.57 -8.68
C ASN A 483 16.63 -4.66 -7.63
N ASP A 484 17.12 -5.87 -7.31
CA ASP A 484 18.24 -6.09 -6.39
C ASP A 484 19.50 -5.33 -6.80
N LYS A 485 19.81 -5.31 -8.10
CA LYS A 485 20.92 -4.51 -8.62
C LYS A 485 20.66 -3.03 -8.36
N THR A 486 19.48 -2.53 -8.71
CA THR A 486 19.11 -1.12 -8.52
C THR A 486 19.21 -0.70 -7.05
N ASP A 487 18.76 -1.53 -6.11
CA ASP A 487 18.81 -1.23 -4.66
C ASP A 487 20.24 -1.27 -4.10
N ARG A 488 21.05 -2.26 -4.49
CA ARG A 488 22.47 -2.32 -4.10
C ARG A 488 23.26 -1.15 -4.66
N ILE A 489 22.93 -0.74 -5.87
CA ILE A 489 23.49 0.43 -6.54
C ILE A 489 23.14 1.70 -5.74
N LEU A 490 21.86 1.91 -5.43
CA LEU A 490 21.39 3.05 -4.63
C LEU A 490 22.09 3.10 -3.27
N THR A 491 22.21 1.96 -2.59
CA THR A 491 22.88 1.86 -1.29
C THR A 491 24.36 2.23 -1.36
N LYS A 492 25.08 1.77 -2.41
CA LYS A 492 26.49 2.13 -2.63
C LYS A 492 26.67 3.60 -2.98
N LEU A 493 25.76 4.15 -3.79
CA LEU A 493 25.73 5.56 -4.15
C LEU A 493 25.48 6.43 -2.92
N ASP A 494 24.54 6.07 -2.05
CA ASP A 494 24.25 6.79 -0.81
C ASP A 494 25.46 6.75 0.14
N ALA A 495 26.10 5.59 0.32
CA ALA A 495 27.31 5.48 1.14
C ALA A 495 28.48 6.31 0.58
N HIS A 496 28.60 6.38 -0.75
CA HIS A 496 29.63 7.19 -1.39
C HIS A 496 29.30 8.68 -1.30
N PHE A 497 28.03 9.06 -1.44
CA PHE A 497 27.53 10.40 -1.28
C PHE A 497 27.75 10.92 0.15
N ASP A 498 27.44 10.11 1.15
CA ASP A 498 27.69 10.43 2.56
C ASP A 498 29.18 10.66 2.83
N TYR A 499 30.05 9.82 2.24
CA TYR A 499 31.50 10.01 2.31
C TYR A 499 31.94 11.34 1.69
N LEU A 500 31.45 11.67 0.49
CA LEU A 500 31.84 12.89 -0.23
C LEU A 500 31.28 14.16 0.41
N ILE A 501 30.07 14.13 0.96
CA ILE A 501 29.48 15.25 1.69
C ILE A 501 30.13 15.42 3.07
N GLY A 502 30.62 14.35 3.68
CA GLY A 502 31.39 14.40 4.92
C GLY A 502 32.73 15.14 4.79
N LEU A 503 33.21 15.41 3.57
CA LEU A 503 34.43 16.17 3.33
C LEU A 503 34.25 17.66 3.72
N PRO A 504 35.22 18.27 4.43
CA PRO A 504 35.11 19.65 4.92
C PRO A 504 34.82 20.71 3.85
N THR A 505 35.24 20.49 2.60
CA THR A 505 35.02 21.39 1.46
C THR A 505 33.56 21.46 1.01
N ASN A 506 32.72 20.48 1.37
CA ASN A 506 31.38 20.30 0.80
C ASN A 506 30.24 20.66 1.77
N GLN A 507 30.53 21.15 2.98
CA GLN A 507 29.52 21.51 3.99
C GLN A 507 28.59 22.66 3.56
N SER A 508 29.05 23.56 2.68
CA SER A 508 28.23 24.68 2.15
C SER A 508 27.10 24.17 1.24
N ILE A 509 27.41 23.20 0.38
CA ILE A 509 26.50 22.57 -0.58
C ILE A 509 25.31 21.91 0.15
N LYS A 510 25.58 21.22 1.28
CA LYS A 510 24.55 20.60 2.13
C LYS A 510 23.54 21.61 2.69
N LYS A 511 23.99 22.83 3.04
CA LYS A 511 23.12 23.88 3.59
C LYS A 511 22.23 24.54 2.54
N GLU A 512 22.59 24.48 1.26
CA GLU A 512 21.88 25.18 0.18
C GLU A 512 20.95 24.26 -0.64
N LEU A 513 21.33 22.99 -0.87
CA LEU A 513 20.56 22.07 -1.71
C LEU A 513 19.30 21.51 -1.04
N ALA A 514 19.38 21.13 0.24
CA ALA A 514 18.25 20.50 0.92
C ALA A 514 17.00 21.41 0.99
N PRO A 515 17.12 22.71 1.32
CA PRO A 515 15.98 23.64 1.30
C PRO A 515 15.47 23.97 -0.12
N ALA A 516 16.35 23.92 -1.13
CA ALA A 516 15.99 24.25 -2.52
C ALA A 516 15.22 23.09 -3.18
N LEU A 517 15.63 21.84 -2.94
CA LEU A 517 14.95 20.65 -3.45
C LEU A 517 13.55 20.47 -2.84
N GLY A 518 13.36 20.83 -1.57
CA GLY A 518 12.06 20.74 -0.89
C GLY A 518 10.98 21.72 -1.39
N LYS A 519 11.34 22.69 -2.23
CA LYS A 519 10.42 23.70 -2.78
C LYS A 519 9.96 23.43 -4.21
N LEU A 520 10.55 22.44 -4.88
CA LEU A 520 10.27 22.14 -6.28
C LEU A 520 9.10 21.17 -6.43
N ASP A 521 8.27 21.39 -7.44
CA ASP A 521 7.22 20.43 -7.81
C ASP A 521 7.77 19.28 -8.66
N SER A 522 6.96 18.23 -8.85
CA SER A 522 7.36 17.00 -9.55
C SER A 522 7.75 17.21 -11.02
N GLN A 523 7.18 18.22 -11.69
CA GLN A 523 7.46 18.50 -13.09
C GLN A 523 8.78 19.26 -13.25
N GLN A 524 9.03 20.24 -12.38
CA GLN A 524 10.30 20.97 -12.30
C GLN A 524 11.46 20.03 -11.95
N ILE A 525 11.23 19.14 -10.98
CA ILE A 525 12.17 18.10 -10.58
C ILE A 525 12.56 17.23 -11.79
N ALA A 526 11.58 16.77 -12.59
CA ALA A 526 11.84 15.94 -13.77
C ALA A 526 12.67 16.65 -14.85
N VAL A 527 12.34 17.90 -15.18
CA VAL A 527 13.09 18.72 -16.17
C VAL A 527 14.53 18.95 -15.70
N LEU A 528 14.72 19.28 -14.42
CA LEU A 528 16.05 19.44 -13.84
C LEU A 528 16.85 18.14 -13.92
N SER A 529 16.21 16.98 -13.65
CA SER A 529 16.85 15.67 -13.79
C SER A 529 17.40 15.45 -15.18
N GLU A 530 16.61 15.78 -16.20
CA GLU A 530 16.98 15.56 -17.59
C GLU A 530 18.16 16.44 -17.95
N GLU A 531 18.13 17.74 -17.61
CA GLU A 531 19.24 18.66 -17.83
C GLU A 531 20.53 18.23 -17.09
N PHE A 532 20.41 17.81 -15.82
CA PHE A 532 21.56 17.28 -15.07
C PHE A 532 22.09 15.98 -15.67
N THR A 533 21.21 15.07 -16.10
CA THR A 533 21.62 13.82 -16.74
C THR A 533 22.39 14.13 -18.01
N THR A 534 21.86 15.01 -18.87
CA THR A 534 22.55 15.44 -20.09
C THR A 534 23.90 16.05 -19.77
N LYS A 535 23.99 16.93 -18.76
CA LYS A 535 25.25 17.58 -18.37
C LYS A 535 26.28 16.60 -17.83
N ILE A 536 25.87 15.68 -16.97
CA ILE A 536 26.72 14.62 -16.44
C ILE A 536 27.20 13.71 -17.58
N SER A 537 26.31 13.34 -18.50
CA SER A 537 26.67 12.53 -19.67
C SER A 537 27.67 13.22 -20.59
N GLU A 538 27.50 14.53 -20.84
CA GLU A 538 28.46 15.34 -21.60
C GLU A 538 29.83 15.38 -20.92
N ILE A 539 29.85 15.65 -19.62
CA ILE A 539 31.05 15.70 -18.79
C ILE A 539 31.75 14.35 -18.75
N PHE A 540 31.00 13.28 -18.50
CA PHE A 540 31.53 11.93 -18.44
C PHE A 540 32.14 11.53 -19.78
N ALA A 541 31.47 11.84 -20.89
CA ALA A 541 32.00 11.61 -22.23
C ALA A 541 33.32 12.36 -22.50
N GLN A 542 33.50 13.57 -21.95
CA GLN A 542 34.75 14.34 -22.09
C GLN A 542 35.90 13.78 -21.26
N HIS A 543 35.60 13.24 -20.07
CA HIS A 543 36.62 12.80 -19.11
C HIS A 543 36.74 11.26 -18.99
N ASN A 544 35.98 10.48 -19.76
CA ASN A 544 35.87 9.00 -19.67
C ASN A 544 37.23 8.27 -19.59
N LYS A 545 38.24 8.78 -20.29
CA LYS A 545 39.60 8.18 -20.33
C LYS A 545 40.41 8.33 -19.03
N GLN A 546 39.94 9.14 -18.08
CA GLN A 546 40.62 9.44 -16.81
C GLN A 546 40.06 8.65 -15.63
N PHE A 547 39.00 7.85 -15.86
CA PHE A 547 38.29 7.17 -14.80
C PHE A 547 38.59 5.66 -14.78
N ASP A 548 38.59 5.08 -13.58
CA ASP A 548 38.62 3.62 -13.38
C ASP A 548 37.21 3.00 -13.51
N GLY A 549 37.14 1.67 -13.59
CA GLY A 549 35.87 0.96 -13.79
C GLY A 549 34.81 1.17 -12.70
N LYS A 550 35.18 1.69 -11.51
CA LYS A 550 34.18 2.00 -10.46
C LYS A 550 33.41 3.27 -10.80
N TRP A 551 34.00 4.21 -11.54
CA TRP A 551 33.33 5.43 -11.98
C TRP A 551 32.35 5.18 -13.14
N ASP A 552 32.68 4.24 -14.03
CA ASP A 552 31.75 3.76 -15.05
C ASP A 552 30.53 3.10 -14.39
N GLU A 553 30.74 2.30 -13.34
CA GLU A 553 29.64 1.74 -12.54
C GLU A 553 28.78 2.85 -11.93
N ILE A 554 29.37 3.80 -11.20
CA ILE A 554 28.65 4.92 -10.56
C ILE A 554 27.87 5.78 -11.57
N TYR A 555 28.41 6.05 -12.75
CA TYR A 555 27.74 6.81 -13.80
C TYR A 555 26.55 6.04 -14.40
N ASN A 556 26.73 4.76 -14.73
CA ASN A 556 25.66 3.91 -15.23
C ASN A 556 24.54 3.75 -14.19
N ASP A 557 24.94 3.63 -12.93
CA ASP A 557 24.08 3.53 -11.76
C ASP A 557 23.21 4.78 -11.57
N LEU A 558 23.82 5.98 -11.62
CA LEU A 558 23.11 7.28 -11.63
C LEU A 558 22.10 7.38 -12.78
N HIS A 559 22.41 6.80 -13.94
CA HIS A 559 21.50 6.76 -15.08
C HIS A 559 20.29 5.84 -14.84
N LEU A 560 20.44 4.78 -14.04
CA LEU A 560 19.38 3.84 -13.69
C LEU A 560 18.44 4.35 -12.58
N VAL A 561 18.89 5.32 -11.77
CA VAL A 561 18.05 5.91 -10.71
C VAL A 561 16.88 6.68 -11.33
N LYS A 562 15.66 6.19 -11.08
CA LYS A 562 14.41 6.85 -11.51
C LYS A 562 13.90 7.91 -10.52
N ASN A 563 14.31 7.82 -9.25
CA ASN A 563 13.94 8.81 -8.25
C ASN A 563 14.73 10.10 -8.48
N THR A 564 14.02 11.11 -8.96
CA THR A 564 14.64 12.36 -9.37
C THR A 564 15.27 13.15 -8.24
N GLY A 565 14.67 13.15 -7.04
CA GLY A 565 15.23 13.83 -5.88
C GLY A 565 16.56 13.21 -5.46
N VAL A 566 16.64 11.87 -5.48
CA VAL A 566 17.86 11.12 -5.20
C VAL A 566 18.91 11.37 -6.28
N LYS A 567 18.53 11.27 -7.57
CA LYS A 567 19.43 11.52 -8.69
C LYS A 567 20.02 12.94 -8.68
N LEU A 568 19.20 13.95 -8.37
CA LEU A 568 19.64 15.35 -8.25
C LEU A 568 20.60 15.54 -7.08
N LYS A 569 20.30 14.98 -5.91
CA LYS A 569 21.22 15.00 -4.75
C LYS A 569 22.57 14.41 -5.13
N LEU A 570 22.59 13.23 -5.74
CA LEU A 570 23.80 12.50 -6.08
C LEU A 570 24.62 13.14 -7.22
N SER A 571 23.98 13.89 -8.12
CA SER A 571 24.64 14.50 -9.29
C SER A 571 25.66 15.60 -8.98
N VAL A 572 25.37 16.46 -7.99
CA VAL A 572 26.19 17.64 -7.67
C VAL A 572 27.59 17.28 -7.15
N PRO A 573 27.74 16.42 -6.12
CA PRO A 573 29.07 16.02 -5.67
C PRO A 573 29.80 15.14 -6.69
N PHE A 574 29.07 14.37 -7.50
CA PHE A 574 29.66 13.60 -8.60
C PHE A 574 30.37 14.53 -9.59
N ILE A 575 29.70 15.59 -10.07
CA ILE A 575 30.28 16.59 -10.98
C ILE A 575 31.53 17.26 -10.39
N ASN A 576 31.48 17.69 -9.13
CA ASN A 576 32.62 18.31 -8.46
C ASN A 576 33.80 17.35 -8.27
N MET A 577 33.51 16.06 -8.04
CA MET A 577 34.54 15.04 -7.85
C MET A 577 35.31 14.69 -9.13
N LEU A 578 34.71 14.91 -10.30
CA LEU A 578 35.40 14.76 -11.59
C LEU A 578 36.45 15.86 -11.84
N GLY A 579 36.77 16.68 -10.84
CA GLY A 579 37.77 17.75 -10.93
C GLY A 579 37.29 18.96 -11.74
N ILE A 580 36.00 19.00 -12.06
CA ILE A 580 35.36 20.15 -12.66
C ILE A 580 35.06 21.12 -11.54
N ASP A 581 36.01 22.03 -11.31
CA ASP A 581 35.73 23.25 -10.58
C ASP A 581 34.75 24.05 -11.43
N LEU A 582 33.48 24.09 -11.01
CA LEU A 582 32.47 24.91 -11.68
C LEU A 582 32.82 26.40 -11.66
N GLY A 583 33.93 26.82 -11.00
CA GLY A 583 34.83 27.90 -11.42
C GLY A 583 34.29 29.33 -11.42
N ILE A 584 33.00 29.47 -11.20
CA ILE A 584 32.22 30.67 -10.91
C ILE A 584 31.13 30.08 -10.04
N ASP A 585 30.95 30.56 -8.80
CA ASP A 585 29.90 30.14 -7.88
C ASP A 585 28.70 29.57 -8.66
N PHE A 586 28.63 28.23 -8.78
CA PHE A 586 27.41 27.59 -9.26
C PHE A 586 26.48 27.72 -8.08
N ASP A 587 25.98 28.94 -7.96
CA ASP A 587 25.08 29.42 -6.95
C ASP A 587 23.80 28.66 -7.25
N VAL A 588 23.73 27.44 -6.67
CA VAL A 588 22.61 26.52 -6.85
C VAL A 588 21.33 27.28 -6.53
N LYS A 589 21.39 28.22 -5.59
CA LYS A 589 20.30 29.11 -5.25
C LYS A 589 19.96 30.10 -6.38
N ASN A 590 20.90 30.74 -7.08
CA ASN A 590 20.60 31.55 -8.27
C ASN A 590 20.22 30.72 -9.49
N TRP A 591 20.82 29.56 -9.74
CA TRP A 591 20.47 28.70 -10.86
C TRP A 591 19.09 28.09 -10.66
N VAL A 592 18.78 27.54 -9.48
CA VAL A 592 17.43 27.07 -9.13
C VAL A 592 16.43 28.22 -9.18
N LYS A 593 16.80 29.43 -8.73
CA LYS A 593 15.96 30.63 -8.84
C LYS A 593 15.72 31.06 -10.29
N GLN A 594 16.74 31.05 -11.14
CA GLN A 594 16.61 31.35 -12.57
C GLN A 594 15.79 30.29 -13.31
N MET A 595 15.89 29.03 -12.89
CA MET A 595 15.08 27.93 -13.42
C MET A 595 13.63 28.04 -12.95
N LEU A 596 13.38 28.39 -11.69
CA LEU A 596 12.05 28.75 -11.19
C LEU A 596 11.46 29.93 -11.98
N ASP A 597 12.23 31.00 -12.18
CA ASP A 597 11.83 32.20 -12.96
C ASP A 597 11.60 31.87 -14.45
N LYS A 598 12.36 30.94 -15.04
CA LYS A 598 12.29 30.53 -16.45
C LYS A 598 11.08 29.65 -16.76
N TYR A 599 10.53 28.95 -15.77
CA TYR A 599 9.37 28.07 -15.91
C TYR A 599 8.11 28.63 -15.21
N GLU A 600 8.08 29.93 -14.86
CA GLU A 600 6.92 30.61 -14.28
C GLU A 600 5.70 30.63 -15.23
N ASP A 601 4.68 29.85 -14.88
CA ASP A 601 3.29 30.12 -15.26
C ASP A 601 2.92 31.53 -14.76
N GLN A 602 2.43 32.37 -15.67
CA GLN A 602 2.24 33.82 -15.58
C GLN A 602 1.24 34.31 -14.50
N ARG A 603 0.83 33.47 -13.56
CA ARG A 603 -0.19 33.77 -12.54
C ARG A 603 0.38 34.22 -11.19
N ILE A 604 1.64 33.93 -10.86
CA ILE A 604 2.25 34.29 -9.56
C ILE A 604 2.92 35.68 -9.58
N VAL A 605 3.43 36.13 -10.73
CA VAL A 605 4.02 37.48 -10.89
C VAL A 605 3.00 38.61 -10.67
N LYS A 606 1.70 38.33 -10.86
CA LYS A 606 0.63 39.32 -10.64
C LYS A 606 0.36 39.60 -9.15
N ILE A 607 0.64 38.63 -8.27
CA ILE A 607 0.48 38.77 -6.82
C ILE A 607 1.68 39.54 -6.22
N PHE A 608 2.90 39.29 -6.72
CA PHE A 608 4.09 40.02 -6.26
C PHE A 608 4.22 41.44 -6.80
N LYS A 609 3.64 41.76 -7.98
CA LYS A 609 3.55 43.14 -8.49
C LYS A 609 2.56 44.03 -7.74
N LEU A 610 1.64 43.47 -6.94
CA LEU A 610 0.74 44.23 -6.06
C LEU A 610 1.32 44.43 -4.65
N ALA A 611 2.37 43.70 -4.27
CA ALA A 611 2.94 43.71 -2.92
C ALA A 611 4.25 44.52 -2.75
N ARG A 612 4.82 45.08 -3.83
CA ARG A 612 5.98 45.99 -3.77
C ARG A 612 5.62 47.41 -4.18
N GLY A 613 5.07 48.16 -3.22
CA GLY A 613 5.29 49.60 -3.18
C GLY A 613 6.76 49.89 -2.86
N ARG A 614 7.35 50.81 -3.63
CA ARG A 614 8.67 51.46 -3.50
C ARG A 614 8.99 51.88 -2.04
N ASP A 615 10.23 52.10 -1.57
CA ASP A 615 11.57 52.35 -2.14
C ASP A 615 12.63 51.81 -1.14
N ILE A 616 13.64 51.03 -1.55
CA ILE A 616 15.06 51.40 -1.78
C ILE A 616 15.79 52.01 -0.55
N SER A 617 16.73 51.27 0.05
CA SER A 617 18.19 51.54 -0.04
C SER A 617 19.00 50.56 0.82
N GLU A 618 20.06 50.04 0.19
CA GLU A 618 21.14 49.13 0.65
C GLU A 618 20.86 47.62 0.65
#